data_AF-A0A392QBR0-F1
#
_entry.id   AF-A0A392QBR0-F1
#
_cell.length_a   1.000
_cell.length_b   1.000
_cell.length_c   1.000
_cell.angle_alpha   90.00
_cell.angle_beta   90.00
_cell.angle_gamma   90.00
#
_symmetry.space_group_name_H-M   'P 1'
#
loop_
_entity.id
_entity.type
_entity.pdbx_description
1 polymer ?
#
loop_
_entity_poly.entity_id
_entity_poly.type
_entity_poly.pdbx_seq_one_letter_code
_entity_poly.pdbx_strand_id
1 'polypeptide(L)'
;MTLFRLLDYADIPETESVGIAFAVTLQVRGTDYKTSDGTCIRDYIDVTDLVDAHVKALEKAQPAKVGIYNVGTGKGSSVKEFVEACKKATGVNIKVEFLPRRP
;
A
#
# COMPACT_ATOMS: atom_id res chain seq x y z
N MET A 1 -17.30 -4.61 3.36
CA MET A 1 -16.08 -4.78 4.18
C MET A 1 -15.13 -5.66 3.39
N THR A 2 -14.51 -5.09 2.38
CA THR A 2 -13.85 -5.85 1.31
C THR A 2 -12.40 -5.41 1.26
N LEU A 3 -11.59 -5.98 2.17
CA LEU A 3 -10.14 -5.80 2.27
C LEU A 3 -9.42 -6.62 1.17
N PHE A 4 -9.88 -6.53 -0.09
CA PHE A 4 -9.47 -7.44 -1.17
C PHE A 4 -8.71 -6.77 -2.33
N ARG A 5 -8.23 -5.53 -2.17
CA ARG A 5 -7.55 -4.84 -3.27
C ARG A 5 -6.40 -3.90 -2.90
N LEU A 6 -5.91 -3.99 -1.66
CA LEU A 6 -4.81 -3.13 -1.17
C LEU A 6 -3.41 -3.75 -1.32
N LEU A 7 -3.29 -4.98 -1.86
CA LEU A 7 -2.02 -5.69 -1.96
C LEU A 7 -1.29 -5.51 -3.29
N ASP A 8 -1.90 -4.86 -4.29
CA ASP A 8 -1.26 -4.64 -5.61
C ASP A 8 -0.31 -3.42 -5.65
N TYR A 9 -0.27 -2.59 -4.59
CA TYR A 9 0.42 -1.29 -4.63
C TYR A 9 1.54 -1.08 -3.60
N ALA A 10 1.74 -2.02 -2.68
CA ALA A 10 2.95 -2.05 -1.89
C ALA A 10 4.00 -2.88 -2.64
N ASP A 11 5.28 -2.59 -2.41
CA ASP A 11 6.46 -3.26 -2.97
C ASP A 11 6.60 -4.75 -2.54
N ILE A 12 5.47 -5.44 -2.35
CA ILE A 12 5.30 -6.83 -1.92
C ILE A 12 5.48 -7.70 -3.17
N PRO A 13 6.41 -8.65 -3.18
CA PRO A 13 6.57 -9.55 -4.30
C PRO A 13 5.28 -10.37 -4.50
N GLU A 14 4.88 -10.50 -5.77
CA GLU A 14 3.73 -11.26 -6.26
C GLU A 14 3.37 -12.45 -5.36
N THR A 15 2.27 -12.35 -4.63
CA THR A 15 1.64 -13.49 -3.98
C THR A 15 0.17 -13.49 -4.40
N GLU A 16 -0.10 -14.27 -5.44
CA GLU A 16 -1.43 -14.48 -5.99
C GLU A 16 -2.41 -15.02 -4.92
N SER A 17 -3.65 -14.53 -5.01
CA SER A 17 -4.92 -15.17 -4.63
C SER A 17 -5.38 -15.25 -3.16
N VAL A 18 -6.49 -14.53 -2.92
CA VAL A 18 -7.76 -14.96 -2.30
C VAL A 18 -7.79 -16.37 -1.68
N GLY A 19 -7.91 -16.45 -0.35
CA GLY A 19 -8.39 -17.67 0.33
C GLY A 19 -7.74 -17.94 1.68
N ILE A 20 -8.56 -17.85 2.73
CA ILE A 20 -8.53 -18.64 3.99
C ILE A 20 -7.19 -19.34 4.32
N ALA A 21 -6.46 -18.79 5.29
CA ALA A 21 -5.40 -19.46 6.07
C ALA A 21 -4.14 -19.97 5.32
N PHE A 22 -3.44 -19.08 4.61
CA PHE A 22 -1.99 -19.22 4.43
C PHE A 22 -1.27 -18.19 5.29
N ALA A 23 -0.22 -18.61 5.99
CA ALA A 23 0.65 -17.71 6.74
C ALA A 23 1.34 -16.77 5.76
N VAL A 24 0.75 -15.59 5.52
CA VAL A 24 1.33 -14.54 4.69
C VAL A 24 2.55 -14.01 5.44
N THR A 25 3.74 -14.32 4.90
CA THR A 25 4.98 -13.68 5.33
C THR A 25 5.21 -12.46 4.44
N LEU A 26 5.16 -11.28 5.05
CA LEU A 26 5.48 -10.03 4.38
C LEU A 26 6.98 -9.81 4.35
N GLN A 27 7.55 -9.65 3.16
CA GLN A 27 8.96 -9.32 3.00
C GLN A 27 9.16 -7.79 2.97
N VAL A 28 9.91 -7.26 3.94
CA VAL A 28 10.28 -5.85 4.01
C VAL A 28 11.73 -5.69 3.56
N ARG A 29 11.95 -5.05 2.42
CA ARG A 29 13.28 -4.87 1.82
C ARG A 29 13.87 -3.52 2.19
N GLY A 30 15.02 -3.53 2.84
CA GLY A 30 15.74 -2.35 3.29
C GLY A 30 15.21 -1.82 4.63
N THR A 31 16.11 -1.78 5.62
CA THR A 31 15.87 -1.29 6.98
C THR A 31 16.85 -0.18 7.39
N ASP A 32 17.57 0.36 6.40
CA ASP A 32 18.65 1.32 6.52
C ASP A 32 18.31 2.68 5.86
N TYR A 33 17.02 2.95 5.64
CA TYR A 33 16.57 4.25 5.16
C TYR A 33 16.75 5.33 6.24
N LYS A 34 16.96 6.58 5.83
CA LYS A 34 17.01 7.75 6.73
C LYS A 34 15.60 8.16 7.20
N THR A 35 14.90 7.25 7.86
CA THR A 35 13.55 7.40 8.39
C THR A 35 13.56 7.05 9.88
N SER A 36 12.50 7.38 10.62
CA SER A 36 12.42 7.19 12.07
C SER A 36 12.62 5.73 12.50
N ASP A 37 12.23 4.76 11.67
CA ASP A 37 12.29 3.33 11.98
C ASP A 37 13.14 2.51 11.00
N GLY A 38 13.86 3.19 10.10
CA GLY A 38 14.73 2.60 9.10
C GLY A 38 14.02 2.01 7.87
N THR A 39 12.68 1.93 7.84
CA THR A 39 11.95 1.41 6.68
C THR A 39 11.48 2.52 5.75
N CYS A 40 11.16 2.17 4.50
CA CYS A 40 10.76 3.18 3.53
C CYS A 40 9.41 3.81 3.89
N ILE A 41 9.24 5.08 3.54
CA ILE A 41 7.98 5.82 3.71
C ILE A 41 7.21 5.81 2.39
N ARG A 42 5.90 5.58 2.46
CA ARG A 42 4.96 5.61 1.33
C ARG A 42 3.66 6.29 1.74
N ASP A 43 2.98 6.91 0.78
CA ASP A 43 1.62 7.43 0.94
C ASP A 43 0.64 6.31 0.57
N TYR A 44 0.04 5.68 1.59
CA TYR A 44 -0.94 4.60 1.41
C TYR A 44 -2.34 5.19 1.32
N ILE A 45 -3.05 4.88 0.23
CA ILE A 45 -4.43 5.32 -0.01
C ILE A 45 -5.37 4.11 -0.09
N ASP A 46 -6.59 4.25 0.42
CA ASP A 46 -7.62 3.23 0.24
C ASP A 46 -7.97 3.09 -1.25
N VAL A 47 -8.12 1.85 -1.72
CA VAL A 47 -8.43 1.59 -3.13
C VAL A 47 -9.77 2.18 -3.55
N THR A 48 -10.73 2.32 -2.62
CA THR A 48 -12.03 2.94 -2.89
C THR A 48 -11.88 4.43 -3.13
N ASP A 49 -11.04 5.12 -2.34
CA ASP A 49 -10.72 6.54 -2.55
C ASP A 49 -10.04 6.76 -3.91
N LEU A 50 -9.18 5.82 -4.34
CA LEU A 50 -8.57 5.85 -5.66
C LEU A 50 -9.61 5.71 -6.77
N VAL A 51 -10.59 4.81 -6.62
CA VAL A 51 -11.70 4.67 -7.58
C VAL A 51 -12.53 5.96 -7.65
N ASP A 52 -12.89 6.54 -6.51
CA ASP A 52 -13.63 7.80 -6.44
C ASP A 52 -12.87 8.95 -7.10
N ALA A 53 -11.54 8.98 -6.96
CA ALA A 53 -10.70 9.97 -7.63
C ALA A 53 -10.76 9.82 -9.16
N HIS A 54 -10.81 8.59 -9.69
CA HIS A 54 -10.97 8.36 -11.14
C HIS A 54 -12.35 8.80 -11.64
N VAL A 55 -13.42 8.51 -10.88
CA VAL A 55 -14.77 8.98 -11.24
C VAL A 55 -14.80 10.52 -11.32
N LYS A 56 -14.26 11.21 -10.30
CA LYS A 56 -14.16 12.67 -10.28
C LYS A 56 -13.28 13.25 -11.40
N ALA A 57 -12.22 12.54 -11.77
CA ALA A 57 -11.37 12.93 -12.88
C ALA A 57 -12.13 12.84 -14.22
N LEU A 58 -12.92 11.78 -14.40
CA LEU A 58 -13.75 11.60 -15.59
C LEU A 58 -14.83 12.66 -15.72
N GLU A 59 -15.49 13.04 -14.62
CA GLU A 59 -16.49 14.13 -14.60
C GLU A 59 -15.90 15.48 -15.05
N LYS A 60 -14.60 15.69 -14.81
CA LYS A 60 -13.89 16.92 -15.19
C LYS A 60 -13.20 16.83 -16.54
N ALA A 61 -13.22 15.67 -17.19
CA ALA A 61 -12.57 15.46 -18.47
C ALA A 61 -13.23 16.31 -19.56
N GLN A 62 -12.42 16.92 -20.42
CA GLN A 62 -12.88 17.72 -21.55
C GLN A 62 -12.18 17.24 -22.83
N PRO A 63 -12.87 17.24 -23.99
CA PRO A 63 -12.24 16.89 -25.26
C PRO A 63 -10.97 17.70 -25.51
N ALA A 64 -9.92 17.02 -25.97
CA ALA A 64 -8.61 17.59 -26.28
C ALA A 64 -7.90 18.30 -25.10
N LYS A 65 -8.30 18.06 -23.83
CA LYS A 65 -7.58 18.54 -22.65
C LYS A 65 -7.06 17.38 -21.80
N VAL A 66 -5.81 17.50 -21.36
CA VAL A 66 -5.17 16.53 -20.46
C VAL A 66 -5.21 17.07 -19.03
N GLY A 67 -5.73 16.26 -18.11
CA GLY A 67 -5.66 16.51 -16.67
C GLY A 67 -4.59 15.62 -16.04
N ILE A 68 -3.75 16.20 -15.18
CA ILE A 68 -2.73 15.48 -14.42
C ILE A 68 -3.04 15.69 -12.94
N TYR A 69 -3.18 14.60 -12.19
CA TYR A 69 -3.60 14.63 -10.79
C TYR A 69 -2.74 13.68 -9.96
N ASN A 70 -2.21 14.18 -8.84
CA ASN A 70 -1.70 13.31 -7.78
C ASN A 70 -2.88 12.86 -6.93
N VAL A 71 -2.96 11.56 -6.66
CA VAL A 71 -3.99 10.97 -5.81
C VAL A 71 -3.29 10.22 -4.67
N GLY A 72 -3.51 10.68 -3.45
CA GLY A 72 -2.87 10.18 -2.23
C GLY A 72 -3.49 10.85 -1.00
N THR A 73 -3.09 10.43 0.18
CA THR A 73 -3.56 11.02 1.44
C THR A 73 -2.75 12.27 1.83
N GLY A 74 -1.59 12.47 1.20
CA GLY A 74 -0.62 13.51 1.57
C GLY A 74 0.14 13.20 2.85
N LYS A 75 -0.05 12.02 3.43
CA LYS A 75 0.59 11.57 4.67
C LYS A 75 1.43 10.33 4.38
N GLY A 76 2.73 10.44 4.61
CA GLY A 76 3.62 9.30 4.55
C GLY A 76 3.51 8.43 5.79
N SER A 77 3.53 7.12 5.62
CA SER A 77 3.72 6.15 6.69
C SER A 77 4.85 5.20 6.34
N SER A 78 5.56 4.72 7.34
CA SER A 78 6.60 3.71 7.15
C SER A 78 6.00 2.33 6.86
N VAL A 79 6.80 1.41 6.33
CA VAL A 79 6.36 0.02 6.13
C VAL A 79 6.02 -0.64 7.47
N LYS A 80 6.77 -0.38 8.54
CA LYS A 80 6.45 -0.95 9.86
C LYS A 80 5.14 -0.40 10.40
N GLU A 81 4.89 0.90 10.29
CA GLU A 81 3.63 1.52 10.71
C GLU A 81 2.44 0.90 9.96
N PHE A 82 2.58 0.70 8.65
CA PHE A 82 1.58 0.04 7.82
C PHE A 82 1.27 -1.39 8.29
N VAL A 83 2.32 -2.19 8.56
CA VAL A 83 2.15 -3.57 9.03
C VAL A 83 1.42 -3.64 10.37
N GLU A 84 1.79 -2.78 11.32
CA GLU A 84 1.14 -2.75 12.63
C GLU A 84 -0.33 -2.33 12.52
N ALA A 85 -0.66 -1.39 11.63
CA ALA A 85 -2.03 -1.04 11.32
C ALA A 85 -2.82 -2.24 10.74
N CYS A 86 -2.23 -3.00 9.81
CA CYS A 86 -2.84 -4.21 9.25
C CYS A 86 -3.07 -5.30 10.30
N LYS A 87 -2.11 -5.56 11.19
CA LYS A 87 -2.28 -6.50 12.31
C LYS A 87 -3.42 -6.08 13.23
N LYS A 88 -3.49 -4.79 13.58
CA LYS A 88 -4.56 -4.25 14.43
C LYS A 88 -5.94 -4.37 13.77
N ALA A 89 -6.05 -4.11 12.47
CA ALA A 89 -7.32 -4.15 11.75
C ALA A 89 -7.82 -5.59 11.51
N THR A 90 -6.92 -6.54 11.28
CA THR A 90 -7.26 -7.92 10.94
C THR A 90 -7.30 -8.86 12.14
N GLY A 91 -6.61 -8.51 13.25
CA GLY A 91 -6.39 -9.42 14.38
C GLY A 91 -5.47 -10.60 14.06
N VAL A 92 -4.88 -10.63 12.85
CA VAL A 92 -3.99 -11.70 12.39
C VAL A 92 -2.54 -11.32 12.69
N ASN A 93 -1.78 -12.27 13.22
CA ASN A 93 -0.34 -12.09 13.36
C ASN A 93 0.35 -12.25 12.00
N ILE A 94 0.63 -11.12 11.35
CA ILE A 94 1.36 -11.06 10.08
C ILE A 94 2.86 -11.30 10.36
N LYS A 95 3.43 -12.35 9.79
CA LYS A 95 4.87 -12.61 9.86
C LYS A 95 5.60 -11.63 8.96
N VAL A 96 6.70 -11.06 9.45
CA VAL A 96 7.52 -10.09 8.70
C VAL A 96 8.94 -10.62 8.59
N GLU A 97 9.46 -10.68 7.36
CA GLU A 97 10.85 -11.01 7.06
C GLU A 97 11.56 -9.77 6.54
N PHE A 98 12.67 -9.40 7.17
CA PHE A 98 13.48 -8.27 6.73
C PHE A 98 14.59 -8.75 5.80
N LEU A 99 14.65 -8.16 4.61
CA LEU A 99 15.61 -8.50 3.57
C LEU A 99 16.46 -7.28 3.19
N PRO A 100 17.64 -7.48 2.59
CA PRO A 100 18.43 -6.38 2.05
C PRO A 100 17.63 -5.54 1.05
N ARG A 101 18.03 -4.28 0.89
CA ARG A 101 17.45 -3.37 -0.10
C ARG A 101 17.69 -3.94 -1.52
N ARG A 102 16.73 -3.72 -2.43
CA ARG A 102 16.96 -4.07 -3.85
C ARG A 102 18.08 -3.18 -4.43
N PRO A 103 19.01 -3.74 -5.21
CA PRO A 103 20.08 -2.99 -5.86
C PRO A 103 19.54 -1.94 -6.84
#